data_AF-A0A351J206-F1
#
_entry.id   AF-A0A351J206-F1
#
_cell.length_a   1.000
_cell.length_b   1.000
_cell.length_c   1.000
_cell.angle_alpha   90.00
_cell.angle_beta   90.00
_cell.angle_gamma   90.00
#
_symmetry.space_group_name_H-M   'P 1'
#
loop_
_entity.id
_entity.type
_entity.pdbx_description
1 polymer ?
#
loop_
_entity_poly.entity_id
_entity_poly.type
_entity_poly.pdbx_seq_one_letter_code
_entity_poly.pdbx_strand_id
1 'polypeptide(L)'
;MNSEKEVLNAIYQNSKMGVESINTIISKANDSQIRDRMLEDKIAFDQIANNASTLIFKEGGKPEEKNKFSKFTAEMSARMTVMNDNSPSKLAEMMMQGASC
;
A
#
# COMPACT_ATOMS: atom_id res chain seq x y z
N MET A 1 -18.10 14.70 15.50
CA MET A 1 -18.24 13.31 15.01
C MET A 1 -17.51 13.16 13.67
N ASN A 2 -16.20 13.47 13.63
CA ASN A 2 -15.36 13.30 12.42
C ASN A 2 -14.28 12.23 12.60
N SER A 3 -14.03 11.77 13.83
CA SER A 3 -12.89 10.90 14.16
C SER A 3 -13.01 9.49 13.57
N GLU A 4 -14.20 8.90 13.54
CA GLU A 4 -14.40 7.55 13.01
C GLU A 4 -14.19 7.51 11.49
N LYS A 5 -14.82 8.44 10.76
CA LYS A 5 -14.59 8.62 9.32
C LYS A 5 -13.14 8.94 9.00
N GLU A 6 -12.46 9.77 9.80
CA GLU A 6 -11.03 10.07 9.63
C GLU A 6 -10.16 8.83 9.83
N VAL A 7 -10.45 8.01 10.85
CA VAL A 7 -9.75 6.74 11.10
C VAL A 7 -9.99 5.74 9.96
N LEU A 8 -11.25 5.58 9.51
CA LEU A 8 -11.56 4.71 8.38
C LEU A 8 -10.86 5.15 7.10
N ASN A 9 -10.78 6.46 6.85
CA ASN A 9 -10.02 6.99 5.72
C ASN A 9 -8.51 6.76 5.85
N ALA A 10 -7.96 6.89 7.07
CA ALA A 10 -6.56 6.57 7.31
C ALA A 10 -6.27 5.08 7.08
N ILE A 11 -7.13 4.18 7.56
CA ILE A 11 -7.02 2.73 7.33
C ILE A 11 -7.10 2.42 5.83
N TYR A 12 -8.08 3.01 5.13
CA TYR A 12 -8.22 2.85 3.68
C TYR A 12 -6.95 3.29 2.94
N GLN A 13 -6.45 4.49 3.23
CA GLN A 13 -5.28 5.07 2.59
C GLN A 13 -4.02 4.25 2.86
N ASN A 14 -3.77 3.90 4.13
CA ASN A 14 -2.59 3.12 4.52
C ASN A 14 -2.60 1.73 3.86
N SER A 15 -3.78 1.12 3.76
CA SER A 15 -3.92 -0.18 3.10
C SER A 15 -3.66 -0.10 1.60
N LYS A 16 -4.17 0.94 0.92
CA LYS A 16 -3.87 1.21 -0.49
C LYS A 16 -2.38 1.48 -0.73
N MET A 17 -1.72 2.21 0.16
CA MET A 17 -0.25 2.43 0.08
C MET A 17 0.52 1.13 0.28
N GLY A 18 0.09 0.26 1.20
CA GLY A 18 0.64 -1.08 1.37
C GLY A 18 0.54 -1.93 0.10
N VAL A 19 -0.61 -1.92 -0.57
CA VAL A 19 -0.81 -2.62 -1.86
C VAL A 19 0.16 -2.13 -2.93
N GLU A 20 0.31 -0.81 -3.11
CA GLU A 20 1.24 -0.25 -4.11
C GLU A 20 2.70 -0.57 -3.79
N SER A 21 3.04 -0.59 -2.50
CA SER A 21 4.37 -0.97 -2.03
C SER A 21 4.69 -2.41 -2.39
N ILE A 22 3.74 -3.30 -2.16
CA ILE A 22 3.86 -4.71 -2.48
C ILE A 22 3.94 -4.94 -3.99
N ASN A 23 3.12 -4.25 -4.80
CA ASN A 23 3.21 -4.33 -6.27
C ASN A 23 4.61 -3.92 -6.78
N THR A 24 5.18 -2.89 -6.17
CA THR A 24 6.54 -2.42 -6.47
C THR A 24 7.57 -3.50 -6.13
N ILE A 25 7.43 -4.18 -5.00
CA ILE A 25 8.37 -5.25 -4.61
C ILE A 25 8.24 -6.48 -5.53
N ILE A 26 7.01 -6.94 -5.78
CA ILE A 26 6.74 -8.13 -6.60
C ILE A 26 7.34 -8.00 -8.00
N SER A 27 7.29 -6.80 -8.59
CA SER A 27 7.84 -6.56 -9.93
C SER A 27 9.38 -6.59 -10.00
N LYS A 28 10.09 -6.59 -8.87
CA LYS A 28 11.57 -6.69 -8.82
C LYS A 28 12.09 -7.92 -8.08
N ALA A 29 11.25 -8.57 -7.28
CA ALA A 29 11.62 -9.80 -6.60
C ALA A 29 11.93 -10.89 -7.63
N ASN A 30 13.07 -11.56 -7.49
CA ASN A 30 13.42 -12.73 -8.30
C ASN A 30 13.13 -14.05 -7.57
N ASP A 31 13.02 -13.98 -6.24
CA ASP A 31 12.73 -15.12 -5.38
C ASP A 31 11.22 -15.40 -5.35
N SER A 32 10.84 -16.63 -5.69
CA SER A 32 9.43 -17.04 -5.74
C SER A 32 8.78 -17.10 -4.36
N GLN A 33 9.51 -17.47 -3.31
CA GLN A 33 8.98 -17.51 -1.95
C GLN A 33 8.66 -16.10 -1.44
N ILE A 34 9.53 -15.13 -1.75
CA ILE A 34 9.27 -13.72 -1.45
C ILE A 34 8.03 -13.25 -2.22
N ARG A 35 7.92 -13.57 -3.51
CA ARG A 35 6.74 -13.19 -4.33
C ARG A 35 5.45 -13.76 -3.77
N ASP A 36 5.42 -15.05 -3.44
CA ASP A 36 4.23 -15.72 -2.93
C ASP A 36 3.79 -15.09 -1.61
N ARG A 37 4.73 -14.85 -0.69
CA ARG A 37 4.41 -14.17 0.57
C ARG A 37 3.90 -12.75 0.36
N MET A 38 4.52 -11.98 -0.54
CA MET A 38 4.07 -10.64 -0.87
C MET A 38 2.66 -10.66 -1.47
N LEU A 39 2.31 -11.65 -2.30
CA LEU A 39 0.96 -11.79 -2.84
C LEU A 39 -0.08 -12.08 -1.75
N GLU A 40 0.25 -12.90 -0.75
CA GLU A 40 -0.60 -13.13 0.42
C GLU A 40 -0.83 -11.83 1.20
N ASP A 41 0.24 -11.09 1.49
CA ASP A 41 0.15 -9.81 2.20
C ASP A 41 -0.66 -8.78 1.39
N LYS A 42 -0.53 -8.77 0.05
CA LYS A 42 -1.33 -7.91 -0.84
C LYS A 42 -2.82 -8.17 -0.68
N ILE A 43 -3.22 -9.46 -0.66
CA ILE A 43 -4.62 -9.85 -0.50
C ILE A 43 -5.16 -9.34 0.84
N ALA A 44 -4.37 -9.45 1.91
CA ALA A 44 -4.77 -8.94 3.23
C ALA A 44 -4.98 -7.42 3.21
N PHE A 45 -4.05 -6.64 2.63
CA PHE A 45 -4.20 -5.19 2.53
C PHE A 45 -5.39 -4.78 1.63
N ASP A 46 -5.61 -5.45 0.51
CA ASP A 46 -6.78 -5.21 -0.35
C ASP A 46 -8.09 -5.47 0.42
N GLN A 47 -8.15 -6.52 1.23
CA GLN A 47 -9.31 -6.80 2.08
C GLN A 47 -9.54 -5.70 3.12
N ILE A 48 -8.49 -5.21 3.78
CA ILE A 48 -8.59 -4.12 4.76
C ILE A 48 -9.09 -2.84 4.07
N ALA A 49 -8.53 -2.49 2.91
CA ALA A 49 -8.97 -1.32 2.14
C ALA A 49 -10.46 -1.43 1.75
N ASN A 50 -10.88 -2.60 1.24
CA ASN A 50 -12.28 -2.84 0.85
C ASN A 50 -13.24 -2.77 2.04
N ASN A 51 -12.85 -3.30 3.19
CA ASN A 51 -13.64 -3.24 4.41
C ASN A 51 -13.80 -1.80 4.91
N ALA A 52 -12.70 -1.03 4.97
CA ALA A 52 -12.75 0.38 5.36
C ALA A 52 -13.61 1.20 4.40
N SER A 53 -13.47 0.98 3.09
CA SER A 53 -14.28 1.62 2.06
C SER A 53 -15.77 1.30 2.23
N THR A 54 -16.11 0.03 2.48
CA THR A 54 -17.50 -0.41 2.71
C THR A 54 -18.10 0.27 3.94
N LEU A 55 -17.35 0.42 5.02
CA LEU A 55 -17.82 1.12 6.23
C LEU A 55 -18.05 2.61 5.96
N ILE A 56 -17.13 3.28 5.26
CA ILE A 56 -17.30 4.69 4.85
C ILE A 56 -18.56 4.87 4.00
N PHE A 57 -18.83 3.96 3.07
CA PHE A 57 -20.04 4.01 2.24
C PHE A 57 -21.33 3.81 3.06
N LYS A 58 -21.30 2.90 4.05
CA LYS A 58 -22.45 2.67 4.94
C LYS A 58 -22.81 3.91 5.77
N GLU A 59 -21.82 4.74 6.09
CA GLU A 59 -22.03 6.03 6.77
C GLU A 59 -22.43 7.18 5.84
N GLY A 60 -22.69 6.90 4.55
CA GLY A 60 -23.03 7.92 3.55
C GLY A 60 -21.83 8.73 3.06
N GLY A 61 -20.61 8.31 3.39
CA GLY A 61 -19.36 8.90 2.90
C GLY A 61 -18.86 8.27 1.59
N LYS A 62 -17.75 8.80 1.10
CA LYS A 62 -16.91 8.18 0.07
C LYS A 62 -15.47 8.14 0.57
N PRO A 63 -14.67 7.11 0.21
CA PRO A 63 -13.26 7.09 0.55
C PRO A 63 -12.55 8.32 -0.02
N GLU A 64 -11.71 8.93 0.79
CA GLU A 64 -10.88 10.05 0.38
C GLU A 64 -9.64 9.51 -0.32
N GLU A 65 -9.52 9.79 -1.61
CA GLU A 65 -8.22 9.71 -2.30
C GLU A 65 -7.48 11.02 -2.05
N LYS A 66 -6.79 11.14 -0.91
CA LYS A 66 -5.98 12.33 -0.62
C LYS A 66 -4.89 12.48 -1.68
N ASN A 67 -4.52 13.73 -2.00
CA ASN A 67 -3.32 14.09 -2.80
C ASN A 67 -2.03 13.37 -2.33
N LYS A 68 -1.97 12.97 -1.06
CA LYS A 68 -0.84 12.23 -0.48
C LYS A 68 -0.65 10.85 -1.13
N PHE A 69 -1.72 10.14 -1.50
CA PHE A 69 -1.63 8.84 -2.16
C PHE A 69 -0.98 8.97 -3.54
N SER A 70 -1.47 9.89 -4.39
CA SER A 70 -0.90 10.12 -5.72
C SER A 70 0.57 10.55 -5.65
N LYS A 71 0.94 11.38 -4.67
CA LYS A 71 2.34 11.77 -4.42
C LYS A 71 3.19 10.57 -4.01
N PHE A 72 2.70 9.75 -3.08
CA PHE A 72 3.36 8.53 -2.65
C PHE A 72 3.61 7.57 -3.83
N THR A 73 2.58 7.29 -4.64
CA THR A 73 2.70 6.41 -5.81
C THR A 73 3.71 6.95 -6.82
N ALA A 74 3.73 8.28 -7.04
CA ALA A 74 4.71 8.92 -7.92
C ALA A 74 6.15 8.81 -7.38
N GLU A 75 6.37 9.05 -6.08
CA GLU A 75 7.68 8.91 -5.43
C GLU A 75 8.18 7.46 -5.50
N MET A 76 7.29 6.50 -5.24
CA MET A 76 7.62 5.08 -5.31
C MET A 76 7.98 4.65 -6.73
N SER A 77 7.23 5.10 -7.73
CA SER A 77 7.50 4.85 -9.15
C SER A 77 8.85 5.44 -9.59
N ALA A 78 9.18 6.65 -9.14
CA ALA A 78 10.46 7.28 -9.42
C ALA A 78 11.64 6.49 -8.80
N ARG A 79 11.51 6.08 -7.53
CA ARG A 79 12.52 5.25 -6.84
C ARG A 79 12.71 3.90 -7.54
N MET A 80 11.61 3.29 -7.98
CA MET A 80 11.61 2.02 -8.71
C MET A 80 12.38 2.10 -10.03
N THR A 81 12.33 3.26 -10.70
CA THR A 81 13.00 3.48 -11.99
C THR A 81 14.52 3.51 -11.82
N VAL A 82 15.02 4.03 -10.68
CA VAL A 82 16.45 4.17 -10.40
C VAL A 82 17.04 3.02 -9.58
N MET A 83 16.22 2.05 -9.14
CA MET A 83 16.69 0.93 -8.33
C MET A 83 17.48 -0.10 -9.17
N ASN A 84 18.74 -0.32 -8.78
CA ASN A 84 19.66 -1.23 -9.45
C ASN A 84 20.01 -2.48 -8.61
N ASP A 85 19.68 -2.48 -7.32
CA ASP A 85 19.89 -3.60 -6.40
C ASP A 85 18.53 -4.19 -6.00
N ASN A 86 18.29 -5.45 -6.38
CA ASN A 86 17.06 -6.19 -6.09
C ASN A 86 17.29 -7.30 -5.04
N SER A 87 18.32 -7.17 -4.21
CA SER A 87 18.57 -8.11 -3.11
C SER A 87 17.39 -8.15 -2.13
N PRO A 88 17.14 -9.29 -1.45
CA PRO A 88 16.05 -9.43 -0.48
C PRO A 88 16.04 -8.33 0.59
N SER A 89 17.21 -7.93 1.09
CA SER A 89 17.35 -6.85 2.07
C SER A 89 16.90 -5.50 1.51
N LYS A 90 17.22 -5.20 0.25
CA LYS A 90 16.80 -3.93 -0.38
C LYS A 90 15.30 -3.89 -0.64
N LEU A 91 14.72 -5.01 -1.04
CA LEU A 91 13.27 -5.16 -1.22
C LEU A 91 12.52 -5.04 0.11
N ALA A 92 13.05 -5.60 1.20
CA ALA A 92 12.49 -5.44 2.54
C ALA A 92 12.56 -3.97 3.01
N GLU A 93 13.65 -3.27 2.73
CA GLU A 93 13.78 -1.83 3.02
C GLU A 93 12.72 -1.01 2.28
N MET A 94 12.47 -1.31 1.01
CA MET A 94 11.38 -0.67 0.24
C MET A 94 10.00 -0.97 0.82
N MET A 95 9.77 -2.19 1.29
CA MET A 95 8.52 -2.56 1.95
C MET A 95 8.28 -1.73 3.20
N MET A 96 9.30 -1.63 4.06
CA MET A 96 9.20 -0.86 5.30
C MET A 96 8.98 0.62 5.01
N GLN A 97 9.68 1.20 4.03
CA GLN A 97 9.48 2.60 3.62
C GLN A 97 8.12 2.84 2.98
N GLY A 98 7.59 1.85 2.25
CA GLY A 98 6.26 1.92 1.65
C GLY A 98 5.12 1.74 2.66
N ALA A 99 5.37 1.00 3.74
CA ALA A 99 4.42 0.75 4.82
C ALA A 99 4.47 1.80 5.96
N SER A 100 5.52 2.63 6.03
CA SER A 100 5.64 3.70 7.02
C SER A 100 5.06 5.01 6.46
N CYS A 101 3.82 5.32 6.83
CA CYS A 101 3.12 6.57 6.57
C CYS A 101 2.33 7.04 7.80
#